data_AF-A0A183BW04-F1
#
_entry.id   AF-A0A183BW04-F1
#
_cell.length_a   1.000
_cell.length_b   1.000
_cell.length_c   1.000
_cell.angle_alpha   90.00
_cell.angle_beta   90.00
_cell.angle_gamma   90.00
#
_symmetry.space_group_name_H-M   'P 1'
#
loop_
_entity.id
_entity.type
_entity.pdbx_description
1 polymer ?
#
loop_
_entity_poly.entity_id
_entity_poly.type
_entity_poly.pdbx_seq_one_letter_code
_entity_poly.pdbx_strand_id
1 'polypeptide(L)'
;MSDNESEAEQQQQMEGMRSFVNTSEAVNFIIRLRAFAGIEPFKLTNNWTGEQLSLRQMDETYWLLVRCPIGREEDKWTNWEKEAIEWKWRRQWNLIRISLSDGDIGDGMVESNEGPSEPTD
;
A
#
# COMPACT_ATOMS: atom_id res chain seq x y z
N MET A 1 27.76 2.53 -11.12
CA MET A 1 27.05 3.55 -10.33
C MET A 1 25.59 3.11 -10.15
N SER A 2 25.38 1.79 -9.99
CA SER A 2 24.11 1.11 -10.31
C SER A 2 23.57 0.30 -9.15
N ASP A 3 24.28 0.30 -8.02
CA ASP A 3 23.97 -0.54 -6.86
C ASP A 3 23.12 0.23 -5.83
N ASN A 4 23.21 1.56 -5.78
CA ASN A 4 22.54 2.38 -4.77
C ASN A 4 21.04 2.64 -5.05
N GLU A 5 20.60 2.65 -6.32
CA GLU A 5 19.17 2.85 -6.66
C GLU A 5 18.34 1.61 -6.30
N SER A 6 18.88 0.41 -6.56
CA SER A 6 18.25 -0.87 -6.22
C SER A 6 18.07 -1.03 -4.70
N GLU A 7 19.04 -0.61 -3.90
CA GLU A 7 18.95 -0.65 -2.44
C GLU A 7 17.89 0.34 -1.90
N ALA A 8 17.83 1.56 -2.45
CA ALA A 8 16.84 2.56 -2.05
C ALA A 8 15.40 2.15 -2.38
N GLU A 9 15.16 1.53 -3.55
CA GLU A 9 13.86 0.98 -3.95
C GLU A 9 13.41 -0.17 -3.02
N GLN A 10 14.34 -1.04 -2.63
CA GLN A 10 14.09 -2.10 -1.64
C GLN A 10 13.79 -1.53 -0.25
N GLN A 11 14.50 -0.47 0.16
CA GLN A 11 14.26 0.24 1.42
C GLN A 11 12.84 0.83 1.49
N GLN A 12 12.38 1.47 0.41
CA GLN A 12 11.05 2.08 0.32
C GLN A 12 9.91 1.06 0.26
N GLN A 13 10.11 -0.05 -0.46
CA GLN A 13 9.18 -1.18 -0.38
C GLN A 13 9.06 -1.69 1.06
N MET A 14 10.18 -1.85 1.76
CA MET A 14 10.19 -2.25 3.17
C MET A 14 9.52 -1.23 4.10
N GLU A 15 9.59 0.06 3.79
CA GLU A 15 9.02 1.13 4.61
C GLU A 15 7.49 1.21 4.51
N GLY A 16 6.95 1.12 3.28
CA GLY A 16 5.50 1.01 3.07
C GLY A 16 4.92 -0.24 3.75
N MET A 17 5.62 -1.37 3.67
CA MET A 17 5.24 -2.61 4.34
C MET A 17 5.32 -2.49 5.87
N ARG A 18 6.33 -1.78 6.41
CA ARG A 18 6.44 -1.46 7.85
C ARG A 18 5.27 -0.62 8.35
N SER A 19 4.77 0.32 7.56
CA SER A 19 3.63 1.17 7.96
C SER A 19 2.36 0.35 8.26
N PHE A 20 2.08 -0.67 7.46
CA PHE A 20 0.95 -1.57 7.69
C PHE A 20 1.15 -2.46 8.91
N VAL A 21 2.36 -2.97 9.15
CA VAL A 21 2.65 -3.83 10.31
C VAL A 21 2.55 -3.06 11.63
N ASN A 22 2.87 -1.76 11.63
CA ASN A 22 2.89 -0.92 12.83
C ASN A 22 1.60 -0.13 13.09
N THR A 23 0.60 -0.23 12.20
CA THR A 23 -0.68 0.45 12.41
C THR A 23 -1.44 -0.14 13.60
N SER A 24 -2.06 0.72 14.41
CA SER A 24 -2.87 0.35 15.57
C SER A 24 -4.36 0.33 15.27
N GLU A 25 -4.78 0.88 14.13
CA GLU A 25 -6.17 0.98 13.73
C GLU A 25 -6.50 -0.04 12.65
N ALA A 26 -7.59 -0.78 12.87
CA ALA A 26 -8.12 -1.73 11.90
C ALA A 26 -8.99 -1.01 10.86
N VAL A 27 -8.69 -1.22 9.57
CA VAL A 27 -9.45 -0.68 8.43
C VAL A 27 -9.54 -1.71 7.31
N ASN A 28 -10.67 -1.71 6.61
CA ASN A 28 -10.98 -2.68 5.57
C ASN A 28 -11.19 -1.98 4.24
N PHE A 29 -10.49 -2.43 3.20
CA PHE A 29 -10.71 -1.91 1.85
C PHE A 29 -10.33 -2.92 0.77
N ILE A 30 -10.92 -2.71 -0.41
CA ILE A 30 -10.55 -3.37 -1.66
C ILE A 30 -10.29 -2.26 -2.66
N ILE A 31 -9.04 -2.13 -3.08
CA ILE A 31 -8.60 -1.11 -4.03
C ILE A 31 -8.18 -1.80 -5.31
N ARG A 32 -8.77 -1.37 -6.42
CA ARG A 32 -8.30 -1.71 -7.76
C ARG A 32 -7.34 -0.62 -8.23
N LEU A 33 -6.11 -1.01 -8.55
CA LEU A 33 -5.08 -0.11 -9.04
C LEU A 33 -4.56 -0.56 -10.39
N ARG A 34 -4.08 0.40 -11.18
CA ARG A 34 -3.28 0.14 -12.39
C ARG A 34 -1.83 0.25 -11.95
N ALA A 35 -1.09 -0.85 -11.97
CA ALA A 35 0.30 -0.88 -11.55
C ALA A 35 1.24 -0.62 -12.74
N PHE A 36 2.44 -0.15 -12.44
CA PHE A 36 3.55 -0.05 -13.39
C PHE A 36 4.43 -1.31 -13.31
N ALA A 37 5.33 -1.48 -14.27
CA ALA A 37 6.27 -2.59 -14.29
C ALA A 37 7.14 -2.60 -13.01
N GLY A 38 7.46 -3.78 -12.49
CA GLY A 38 8.36 -3.95 -11.33
C GLY A 38 7.68 -4.13 -9.97
N ILE A 39 6.34 -4.09 -9.89
CA ILE A 39 5.61 -4.44 -8.66
C ILE A 39 5.40 -5.96 -8.61
N GLU A 40 5.76 -6.58 -7.49
CA GLU A 40 5.54 -8.01 -7.24
C GLU A 40 4.33 -8.26 -6.31
N PRO A 41 3.61 -9.39 -6.49
CA PRO A 41 2.56 -9.79 -5.56
C PRO A 41 3.11 -10.04 -4.16
N PHE A 42 2.36 -9.64 -3.13
CA PHE A 42 2.75 -9.89 -1.75
C PHE A 42 1.54 -10.17 -0.86
N LYS A 43 1.83 -10.75 0.30
CA LYS A 43 0.87 -10.94 1.39
C LYS A 43 1.55 -10.64 2.72
N LEU A 44 0.95 -9.76 3.49
CA LEU A 44 1.39 -9.34 4.81
C LEU A 44 0.30 -9.61 5.83
N THR A 45 0.73 -9.82 7.05
CA THR A 45 -0.15 -10.06 8.19
C THR A 45 0.26 -9.13 9.33
N ASN A 46 -0.73 -8.43 9.87
CA ASN A 46 -0.59 -7.67 11.09
C ASN A 46 -1.30 -8.45 12.21
N ASN A 47 -0.51 -9.13 13.04
CA ASN A 47 -1.03 -9.92 14.17
C ASN A 47 -1.57 -9.04 15.31
N TRP A 48 -1.18 -7.76 15.35
CA TRP A 48 -1.64 -6.80 16.37
C TRP A 48 -3.08 -6.36 16.10
N THR A 49 -3.40 -5.98 14.86
CA THR A 49 -4.78 -5.60 14.47
C THR A 49 -5.62 -6.80 14.02
N GLY A 50 -4.99 -7.96 13.78
CA GLY A 50 -5.68 -9.15 13.27
C GLY A 50 -6.09 -9.02 11.81
N GLU A 51 -5.27 -8.37 10.99
CA GLU A 51 -5.55 -8.07 9.58
C GLU A 51 -4.51 -8.67 8.64
N GLN A 52 -4.89 -8.80 7.37
CA GLN A 52 -3.97 -9.09 6.27
C GLN A 52 -4.05 -8.01 5.20
N LEU A 53 -2.91 -7.74 4.56
CA LEU A 53 -2.80 -6.90 3.38
C LEU A 53 -2.21 -7.74 2.25
N SER A 54 -2.92 -7.88 1.15
CA SER A 54 -2.43 -8.63 -0.02
C SER A 54 -2.54 -7.82 -1.29
N LEU A 55 -1.50 -7.89 -2.11
CA LEU A 55 -1.48 -7.36 -3.46
C LEU A 55 -1.38 -8.52 -4.44
N ARG A 56 -2.33 -8.62 -5.38
CA ARG A 56 -2.32 -9.65 -6.43
C ARG A 56 -2.66 -9.07 -7.79
N GLN A 57 -2.01 -9.60 -8.82
CA GLN A 57 -2.30 -9.27 -10.21
C GLN A 57 -3.63 -9.93 -10.64
N MET A 58 -4.50 -9.15 -11.30
CA MET A 58 -5.76 -9.66 -11.85
C MET A 58 -5.66 -9.92 -13.35
N ASP A 59 -5.01 -9.00 -14.06
CA ASP A 59 -4.73 -9.07 -15.50
C ASP A 59 -3.41 -8.32 -15.81
N GLU A 60 -3.09 -8.12 -17.09
CA GLU A 60 -1.85 -7.46 -17.53
C GLU A 60 -1.68 -6.04 -16.99
N THR A 61 -2.78 -5.36 -16.64
CA THR A 61 -2.78 -3.93 -16.30
C THR A 61 -3.24 -3.66 -14.87
N TYR A 62 -4.15 -4.48 -14.34
CA TYR A 62 -4.85 -4.21 -13.09
C TYR A 62 -4.46 -5.17 -11.98
N TRP A 63 -4.36 -4.58 -10.79
CA TRP A 63 -3.98 -5.24 -9.55
C TRP A 63 -5.03 -4.95 -8.47
N LEU A 64 -5.17 -5.90 -7.56
CA LEU A 64 -6.10 -5.82 -6.44
C LEU A 64 -5.31 -5.76 -5.14
N LEU A 65 -5.44 -4.65 -4.42
CA LEU A 65 -4.94 -4.49 -3.06
C LEU A 65 -6.09 -4.69 -2.09
N VAL A 66 -5.97 -5.68 -1.22
CA VAL A 66 -7.01 -6.07 -0.27
C VAL A 66 -6.44 -5.95 1.13
N ARG A 67 -7.07 -5.12 1.97
CA ARG A 67 -6.86 -5.09 3.42
C ARG A 67 -8.11 -5.60 4.11
N CYS A 68 -7.99 -6.66 4.89
CA CYS A 68 -9.14 -7.31 5.52
C CYS A 68 -8.79 -7.98 6.85
N PRO A 69 -9.78 -8.30 7.69
CA PRO A 69 -9.55 -9.08 8.89
C PRO A 69 -9.08 -10.49 8.55
N ILE A 70 -8.31 -11.13 9.42
CA ILE A 70 -7.87 -12.52 9.27
C ILE A 70 -9.06 -13.48 9.46
N GLY A 71 -9.94 -13.20 10.42
CA GLY A 71 -11.16 -13.98 10.71
C GLY A 71 -12.37 -13.53 9.88
N ARG A 72 -12.18 -13.28 8.58
CA ARG A 72 -13.23 -12.71 7.73
C ARG A 72 -14.25 -13.74 7.24
N GLU A 73 -15.46 -13.27 6.94
CA GLU A 73 -16.49 -14.07 6.27
C GLU A 73 -16.13 -14.23 4.78
N GLU A 74 -15.53 -15.37 4.40
CA GLU A 74 -14.97 -15.58 3.06
C GLU A 74 -15.99 -15.42 1.93
N ASP A 75 -17.25 -15.84 2.12
CA ASP A 75 -18.29 -15.70 1.08
C ASP A 75 -18.58 -14.23 0.77
N LYS A 76 -18.65 -13.41 1.81
CA LYS A 76 -18.89 -11.97 1.69
C LYS A 76 -17.71 -11.26 1.02
N TRP A 77 -16.49 -11.60 1.42
CA TRP A 77 -15.28 -11.03 0.82
C TRP A 77 -15.09 -11.46 -0.63
N THR A 78 -15.40 -12.73 -0.95
CA THR A 78 -15.36 -13.23 -2.31
C THR A 78 -16.34 -12.47 -3.21
N ASN A 79 -17.55 -12.16 -2.71
CA ASN A 79 -18.51 -11.34 -3.45
C ASN A 79 -18.00 -9.90 -3.66
N TRP A 80 -17.46 -9.25 -2.62
CA TRP A 80 -16.91 -7.90 -2.75
C TRP A 80 -15.69 -7.82 -3.67
N GLU A 81 -14.79 -8.81 -3.61
CA GLU A 81 -13.64 -8.89 -4.52
C GLU A 81 -14.12 -9.08 -5.97
N LYS A 82 -15.12 -9.93 -6.20
CA LYS A 82 -15.73 -10.11 -7.52
C LYS A 82 -16.33 -8.81 -8.05
N GLU A 83 -17.10 -8.10 -7.23
CA GLU A 83 -17.68 -6.80 -7.61
C GLU A 83 -16.60 -5.77 -7.96
N ALA A 84 -15.48 -5.73 -7.22
CA ALA A 84 -14.36 -4.84 -7.51
C ALA A 84 -13.63 -5.19 -8.83
N ILE A 85 -13.48 -6.49 -9.12
CA ILE A 85 -12.87 -6.99 -10.37
C ILE A 85 -13.75 -6.67 -11.57
N GLU A 86 -15.04 -7.00 -11.49
CA GLU A 86 -16.03 -6.83 -12.57
C GLU A 86 -16.44 -5.37 -12.77
N TRP A 87 -15.98 -4.46 -11.90
CA TRP A 87 -16.31 -3.05 -11.95
C TRP A 87 -15.96 -2.41 -13.31
N LYS A 88 -16.97 -1.99 -14.06
CA LYS A 88 -16.83 -1.32 -15.36
C LYS A 88 -16.78 0.19 -15.17
N TRP A 89 -15.57 0.75 -15.28
CA TRP A 89 -15.19 2.17 -15.14
C TRP A 89 -16.08 3.23 -15.82
N ARG A 90 -16.93 2.85 -16.79
CA ARG A 90 -17.54 3.81 -17.72
C ARG A 90 -18.80 4.53 -17.22
N ARG A 91 -19.29 4.29 -15.99
CA ARG A 91 -20.67 4.70 -15.65
C ARG A 91 -20.95 5.24 -14.24
N GLN A 92 -19.99 5.79 -13.48
CA GLN A 92 -20.35 6.43 -12.19
C GLN A 92 -19.54 7.69 -11.83
N TRP A 93 -20.22 8.61 -11.13
CA TRP A 93 -19.73 9.92 -10.66
C TRP A 93 -19.03 9.84 -9.29
N ASN A 94 -18.99 8.66 -8.66
CA ASN A 94 -18.35 8.41 -7.36
C ASN A 94 -16.98 7.73 -7.55
N LEU A 95 -16.09 8.35 -8.33
CA LEU A 95 -14.74 7.87 -8.56
C LEU A 95 -13.74 8.87 -7.99
N ILE A 96 -12.95 8.43 -7.01
CA ILE A 96 -11.75 9.16 -6.59
C ILE A 96 -10.58 8.61 -7.41
N ARG A 97 -10.10 9.41 -8.36
CA ARG A 97 -8.87 9.10 -9.09
C ARG A 97 -7.69 9.70 -8.35
N ILE A 98 -6.86 8.85 -7.77
CA ILE A 98 -5.57 9.24 -7.19
C ILE A 98 -4.51 8.92 -8.24
N SER A 99 -3.85 9.95 -8.76
CA SER A 99 -2.66 9.81 -9.60
C SER A 99 -1.45 10.05 -8.70
N LEU A 100 -0.55 9.09 -8.64
CA LEU A 100 0.75 9.25 -7.97
C LEU A 100 1.79 9.32 -9.09
N SER A 101 2.47 10.45 -9.25
CA SER A 101 3.63 10.54 -10.13
C SER A 101 4.89 10.16 -9.36
N ASP A 102 5.93 9.72 -10.07
CA ASP A 102 7.17 9.26 -9.43
C ASP A 102 7.79 10.34 -8.51
N GLY A 103 7.66 11.62 -8.87
CA GLY A 103 8.09 12.75 -8.04
C GLY A 103 7.21 13.06 -6.82
N ASP A 104 6.03 12.43 -6.70
CA ASP A 104 5.14 12.55 -5.54
C ASP A 104 5.38 11.44 -4.51
N ILE A 105 6.17 10.42 -4.86
CA ILE A 105 6.50 9.27 -4.01
C ILE A 105 7.96 9.40 -3.56
N GLY A 106 8.15 9.93 -2.36
CA GLY A 106 9.44 9.95 -1.68
C GLY A 106 10.13 11.32 -1.66
N ASP A 107 9.88 12.07 -0.58
CA ASP A 107 10.85 13.01 0.04
C ASP A 107 10.42 13.38 1.49
N GLY A 108 9.72 12.45 2.16
CA GLY A 108 8.91 12.71 3.35
C GLY A 108 9.52 12.32 4.71
N MET A 109 10.80 11.95 4.75
CA MET A 109 11.55 11.80 6.00
C MET A 109 12.65 12.84 6.06
N VAL A 110 12.27 14.07 6.44
CA VAL A 110 13.25 15.00 7.01
C VAL A 110 13.57 14.44 8.39
N GLU A 111 14.72 13.79 8.53
CA GLU A 111 15.28 13.53 9.85
C GLU A 111 15.39 14.88 10.58
N SER A 112 14.54 15.11 11.58
CA SER A 112 14.78 16.18 12.56
C SER A 112 15.92 15.74 13.47
N ASN A 113 17.14 15.76 12.93
CA ASN A 113 18.34 15.77 13.74
C ASN A 113 18.69 17.22 14.03
N GLU A 114 18.31 17.68 15.23
CA GLU A 114 19.09 18.50 16.16
C GLU A 114 18.15 19.24 17.11
N GLY A 115 18.00 18.67 18.32
CA GLY A 115 17.50 19.44 19.46
C GLY A 115 18.44 20.62 19.75
N PRO A 116 17.95 21.67 20.45
CA PRO A 116 18.72 22.89 20.64
C PRO A 116 20.05 22.58 21.34
N SER A 117 21.16 23.00 20.72
CA SER A 117 22.48 22.97 21.34
C SER A 117 22.42 23.83 22.60
N GLU A 118 22.87 23.28 23.73
CA GLU A 118 22.99 24.03 24.99
C GLU A 118 23.88 25.26 24.78
N PRO A 119 23.55 26.41 25.40
CA PRO A 119 24.42 27.57 25.35
C PRO A 119 25.70 27.27 26.14
N THR A 120 26.85 27.45 25.50
CA THR A 120 28.15 27.49 26.17
C THR A 120 28.25 28.73 27.05
N ASP A 121 28.49 28.52 28.35
CA ASP A 121 28.89 29.57 29.31
C ASP A 121 30.22 30.26 28.92
#